data_AF-A0AAD9JPT5-F1
#
_entry.id   AF-A0AAD9JPT5-F1
#
_cell.length_a   1.000
_cell.length_b   1.000
_cell.length_c   1.000
_cell.angle_alpha   90.00
_cell.angle_beta   90.00
_cell.angle_gamma   90.00
#
_symmetry.space_group_name_H-M   'P 1'
#
loop_
_entity.id
_entity.type
_entity.pdbx_description
1 polymer ?
#
loop_
_entity_poly.entity_id
_entity_poly.type
_entity_poly.pdbx_seq_one_letter_code
_entity_poly.pdbx_strand_id
1 'polypeptide(L)'
;MWKNAGSPRQGPLYDMKNRAKARFKGAMTFIRSNEDALRKESLAKKLLCKNDKAFWKEIKLMNNSNLSLPNVIDGVTGSHNIVNMWKSHYEDLFNCLSNIKDVNTICKNAEYQRDVEVSHSEIIHAIKYLKDKSCG
;
A
#
# COMPACT_ATOMS: atom_id res chain seq x y z
N MET A 1 0.12 4.78 -44.70
CA MET A 1 -0.86 5.49 -45.55
C MET A 1 -0.44 6.94 -45.86
N TRP A 2 -0.39 7.90 -44.92
CA TRP A 2 0.06 9.28 -45.21
C TRP A 2 1.50 9.39 -45.76
N LYS A 3 2.44 8.62 -45.19
CA LYS A 3 3.83 8.55 -45.67
C LYS A 3 3.92 8.00 -47.10
N ASN A 4 3.18 6.93 -47.38
CA ASN A 4 3.17 6.26 -48.69
C ASN A 4 2.57 7.15 -49.79
N ALA A 5 1.76 8.15 -49.44
CA ALA A 5 1.17 9.11 -50.37
C ALA A 5 2.08 10.34 -50.65
N GLY A 6 3.38 10.27 -50.33
CA GLY A 6 4.31 11.40 -50.55
C GLY A 6 4.27 12.46 -49.45
N SER A 7 3.68 12.17 -48.29
CA SER A 7 3.59 13.09 -47.14
C SER A 7 2.92 14.45 -47.49
N PRO A 8 1.71 14.44 -48.07
CA PRO A 8 1.01 15.66 -48.46
C PRO A 8 0.79 16.58 -47.25
N ARG A 9 0.97 17.88 -47.45
CA ARG A 9 0.86 18.90 -46.37
C ARG A 9 -0.54 19.49 -46.20
N GLN A 10 -1.47 19.12 -47.07
CA GLN A 10 -2.85 19.59 -47.06
C GLN A 10 -3.80 18.50 -47.60
N GLY A 11 -5.10 18.71 -47.39
CA GLY A 11 -6.14 17.81 -47.88
C GLY A 11 -6.45 16.62 -46.96
N PRO A 12 -7.36 15.73 -47.39
CA PRO A 12 -7.99 14.75 -46.51
C PRO A 12 -7.01 13.80 -45.80
N LEU A 13 -5.94 13.38 -46.47
CA LEU A 13 -4.91 12.53 -45.88
C LEU A 13 -4.09 13.24 -44.80
N TYR A 14 -3.81 14.53 -44.97
CA TYR A 14 -3.12 15.35 -43.98
C TYR A 14 -4.01 15.54 -42.74
N ASP A 15 -5.29 15.84 -42.94
CA ASP A 15 -6.26 16.01 -41.85
C ASP A 15 -6.45 14.72 -41.07
N MET A 16 -6.56 13.58 -41.76
CA MET A 16 -6.66 12.26 -41.12
C MET A 16 -5.43 11.97 -40.23
N LYS A 17 -4.23 12.27 -40.71
CA LYS A 17 -2.99 12.14 -39.94
C LYS A 17 -2.99 13.07 -38.73
N ASN A 18 -3.41 14.32 -38.87
CA ASN A 18 -3.48 15.27 -37.76
C ASN A 18 -4.52 14.86 -36.71
N ARG A 19 -5.70 14.38 -37.13
CA ARG A 19 -6.71 13.81 -36.23
C ARG A 19 -6.16 12.62 -35.45
N ALA A 20 -5.48 11.68 -36.13
CA ALA A 20 -4.86 10.54 -35.46
C ALA A 20 -3.78 10.97 -34.45
N LYS A 21 -2.94 11.94 -34.82
CA LYS A 21 -1.92 12.53 -33.93
C LYS A 21 -2.55 13.21 -32.71
N ALA A 22 -3.63 13.97 -32.90
CA ALA A 22 -4.34 14.62 -31.81
C ALA A 22 -4.96 13.60 -30.84
N ARG A 23 -5.59 12.54 -31.37
CA ARG A 23 -6.13 11.44 -30.55
C ARG A 23 -5.03 10.74 -29.74
N PHE A 24 -3.90 10.43 -30.35
CA PHE A 24 -2.77 9.82 -29.65
C PHE A 24 -2.23 10.72 -28.54
N LYS A 25 -2.02 12.01 -28.83
CA LYS A 25 -1.58 12.97 -27.82
C LYS A 25 -2.58 13.10 -26.68
N GLY A 26 -3.87 13.19 -27.00
CA GLY A 26 -4.94 13.24 -26.00
C GLY A 26 -4.94 12.01 -25.10
N ALA A 27 -4.79 10.81 -25.68
CA ALA A 27 -4.68 9.57 -24.91
C ALA A 27 -3.44 9.55 -24.02
N MET A 28 -2.28 10.00 -24.50
CA MET A 28 -1.08 10.09 -23.66
C MET A 28 -1.24 11.08 -22.50
N THR A 29 -1.83 12.25 -22.76
CA THR A 29 -2.12 13.23 -21.70
C THR A 29 -3.06 12.63 -20.67
N PHE A 30 -4.15 11.99 -21.12
CA PHE A 30 -5.08 11.30 -20.24
C PHE A 30 -4.38 10.24 -19.37
N ILE A 31 -3.57 9.37 -19.97
CA ILE A 31 -2.84 8.33 -19.23
C ILE A 31 -1.90 8.95 -18.20
N ARG A 32 -1.14 9.98 -18.56
CA ARG A 32 -0.23 10.66 -17.61
C ARG A 32 -0.98 11.30 -16.45
N SER A 33 -2.10 11.97 -16.73
CA SER A 33 -2.93 12.60 -15.70
C SER A 33 -3.64 11.59 -14.79
N ASN A 34 -3.83 10.35 -15.24
CA ASN A 34 -4.58 9.31 -14.52
C ASN A 34 -3.73 8.07 -14.24
N GLU A 35 -2.40 8.18 -14.30
CA GLU A 35 -1.50 7.03 -14.31
C GLU A 35 -1.67 6.18 -13.05
N ASP A 36 -1.75 6.83 -11.89
CA ASP A 36 -1.93 6.15 -10.61
C ASP A 36 -3.28 5.44 -10.50
N ALA A 37 -4.35 6.06 -11.00
CA ALA A 37 -5.68 5.45 -11.00
C ALA A 37 -5.72 4.22 -11.92
N LEU A 38 -5.16 4.33 -13.13
CA LEU A 38 -5.07 3.23 -14.09
C LEU A 38 -4.21 2.06 -13.56
N ARG A 39 -3.11 2.36 -12.87
CA ARG A 39 -2.27 1.34 -12.21
C ARG A 39 -3.04 0.62 -11.11
N LYS A 40 -3.73 1.36 -10.23
CA LYS A 40 -4.57 0.77 -9.16
C LYS A 40 -5.67 -0.13 -9.74
N GLU A 41 -6.33 0.31 -10.81
CA GLU A 41 -7.36 -0.48 -11.49
C GLU A 41 -6.77 -1.76 -12.12
N SER A 42 -5.60 -1.66 -12.77
CA SER A 42 -4.90 -2.83 -13.33
C SER A 42 -4.56 -3.86 -12.25
N LEU A 43 -4.05 -3.38 -11.11
CA LEU A 43 -3.70 -4.22 -9.97
C LEU A 43 -4.93 -4.90 -9.37
N ALA A 44 -6.03 -4.15 -9.19
CA ALA A 44 -7.30 -4.70 -8.73
C ALA A 44 -7.83 -5.79 -9.67
N LYS A 45 -7.76 -5.59 -11.00
CA LYS A 45 -8.13 -6.61 -11.98
C LYS A 45 -7.27 -7.87 -11.86
N LYS A 46 -5.95 -7.74 -11.70
CA LYS A 46 -5.05 -8.89 -11.55
C LYS A 46 -5.36 -9.70 -10.29
N LEU A 47 -5.70 -9.02 -9.19
CA LEU A 47 -6.13 -9.66 -7.96
C LEU A 47 -7.46 -10.40 -8.16
N LEU A 48 -8.46 -9.76 -8.77
CA LEU A 48 -9.77 -10.38 -9.04
C LEU A 48 -9.66 -11.59 -9.99
N CYS A 49 -8.76 -11.54 -10.96
CA CYS A 49 -8.51 -12.64 -11.89
C CYS A 49 -7.63 -13.77 -11.30
N LYS A 50 -7.32 -13.75 -9.98
CA LYS A 50 -6.45 -14.73 -9.30
C LYS A 50 -5.08 -14.90 -9.98
N ASN A 51 -4.56 -13.83 -10.57
CA ASN A 51 -3.24 -13.83 -11.18
C ASN A 51 -2.20 -13.32 -10.18
N ASP A 52 -2.00 -14.09 -9.12
CA ASP A 52 -1.18 -13.70 -7.96
C ASP A 52 0.26 -13.40 -8.37
N LYS A 53 0.81 -14.17 -9.33
CA LYS A 53 2.17 -13.97 -9.84
C LYS A 53 2.33 -12.60 -10.51
N ALA A 54 1.36 -12.20 -11.35
CA ALA A 54 1.42 -10.89 -12.01
C ALA A 54 1.17 -9.75 -11.03
N PHE A 55 0.25 -9.94 -10.08
CA PHE A 55 -0.04 -8.98 -9.01
C PHE A 55 1.22 -8.69 -8.18
N TRP A 56 1.86 -9.72 -7.62
CA TRP A 56 3.05 -9.55 -6.78
C TRP A 56 4.25 -9.01 -7.55
N LYS A 57 4.39 -9.38 -8.83
CA LYS A 57 5.42 -8.80 -9.70
C LYS A 57 5.25 -7.29 -9.84
N GLU A 58 4.02 -6.82 -10.04
CA GLU A 58 3.72 -5.39 -10.18
C GLU A 58 3.89 -4.63 -8.85
N ILE A 59 3.42 -5.17 -7.74
CA ILE A 59 3.67 -4.62 -6.38
C ILE A 59 5.17 -4.45 -6.14
N LYS A 60 5.98 -5.46 -6.48
CA LYS A 60 7.43 -5.41 -6.30
C LYS A 60 8.10 -4.33 -7.17
N LEU A 61 7.56 -4.08 -8.36
CA LEU A 61 7.98 -2.98 -9.23
C LEU A 61 7.61 -1.61 -8.65
N MET A 62 6.40 -1.48 -8.09
CA MET A 62 5.92 -0.24 -7.48
C MET A 62 6.70 0.13 -6.21
N ASN A 63 7.07 -0.86 -5.41
CA ASN A 63 7.77 -0.66 -4.13
C ASN A 63 9.29 -0.45 -4.27
N ASN A 64 9.77 -0.04 -5.45
CA ASN A 64 11.19 0.29 -5.68
C ASN A 64 12.16 -0.82 -5.22
N SER A 65 11.94 -2.05 -5.68
CA SER A 65 12.75 -3.23 -5.32
C SER A 65 14.24 -3.18 -5.67
N ASN A 66 14.71 -2.11 -6.32
CA ASN A 66 16.12 -1.91 -6.71
C ASN A 66 16.85 -0.85 -5.87
N LEU A 67 16.23 -0.29 -4.83
CA LEU A 67 16.95 0.61 -3.93
C LEU A 67 17.92 -0.18 -3.06
N SER A 68 19.16 0.29 -2.94
CA SER A 68 20.10 -0.28 -1.98
C SER A 68 19.53 -0.09 -0.59
N LEU A 69 19.57 -1.13 0.24
CA LEU A 69 19.20 -0.99 1.64
C LEU A 69 20.04 0.12 2.29
N PRO A 70 19.42 1.01 3.09
CA PRO A 70 20.16 2.04 3.78
C PRO A 70 21.16 1.39 4.75
N ASN A 71 22.41 1.81 4.70
CA ASN A 71 23.46 1.33 5.61
C ASN A 71 23.39 2.02 6.99
N VAL A 72 22.58 3.07 7.11
CA VAL A 72 22.37 3.83 8.35
C VAL A 72 20.88 4.11 8.51
N ILE A 73 20.32 3.78 9.68
CA ILE A 73 18.96 4.12 10.09
C ILE A 73 19.05 4.66 11.52
N ASP A 74 18.49 5.84 11.80
CA ASP A 74 18.51 6.49 13.12
C ASP A 74 19.89 6.54 13.79
N GLY A 75 20.94 6.79 13.00
CA GLY A 75 22.34 6.82 13.46
C GLY A 75 22.96 5.43 13.67
N VAL A 76 22.20 4.35 13.57
CA VAL A 76 22.67 2.97 13.67
C VAL A 76 23.20 2.52 12.30
N THR A 77 24.48 2.14 12.26
CA THR A 77 25.17 1.72 11.03
C THR A 77 25.38 0.22 10.98
N GLY A 78 25.18 -0.36 9.79
CA GLY A 78 25.44 -1.77 9.51
C GLY A 78 24.22 -2.67 9.73
N SER A 79 24.06 -3.66 8.85
CA SER A 79 22.88 -4.53 8.80
C SER A 79 22.58 -5.24 10.11
N HIS A 80 23.58 -5.81 10.78
CA HIS A 80 23.42 -6.50 12.05
C HIS A 80 22.89 -5.58 13.15
N ASN A 81 23.42 -4.37 13.25
CA ASN A 81 23.03 -3.42 14.29
C ASN A 81 21.62 -2.87 14.03
N ILE A 82 21.28 -2.60 12.76
CA ILE A 82 19.94 -2.19 12.35
C ILE A 82 18.91 -3.29 12.68
N VAL A 83 19.24 -4.55 12.42
CA VAL A 83 18.35 -5.68 12.78
C VAL A 83 18.15 -5.77 14.29
N ASN A 84 19.21 -5.63 15.07
CA ASN A 84 19.10 -5.66 16.53
C ASN A 84 18.32 -4.47 17.09
N MET A 85 18.48 -3.27 16.52
CA MET A 85 17.69 -2.08 16.87
C MET A 85 16.19 -2.35 16.70
N TRP A 86 15.77 -2.85 15.54
CA TRP A 86 14.36 -3.19 15.29
C TRP A 86 13.87 -4.34 16.18
N LYS A 87 14.71 -5.36 16.40
CA LYS A 87 14.39 -6.46 17.32
C LYS A 87 14.09 -5.92 18.71
N SER A 88 15.00 -5.14 19.29
CA SER A 88 14.81 -4.55 20.63
C SER A 88 13.59 -3.64 20.67
N HIS A 89 13.40 -2.78 19.66
CA HIS A 89 12.23 -1.91 19.59
C HIS A 89 10.91 -2.70 19.66
N TYR A 90 10.76 -3.74 18.84
CA TYR A 90 9.53 -4.54 18.83
C TYR A 90 9.43 -5.48 20.04
N GLU A 91 10.55 -5.97 20.56
CA GLU A 91 10.58 -6.76 21.79
C GLU A 91 10.05 -5.93 22.96
N ASP A 92 10.51 -4.68 23.10
CA ASP A 92 10.01 -3.74 24.10
C ASP A 92 8.54 -3.37 23.84
N LEU A 93 8.17 -3.17 22.58
CA LEU A 93 6.81 -2.79 22.18
C LEU A 93 5.78 -3.86 22.51
N PHE A 94 6.03 -5.09 22.07
CA PHE A 94 5.09 -6.19 22.20
C PHE A 94 5.14 -6.83 23.58
N ASN A 95 6.26 -6.67 24.31
CA ASN A 95 6.40 -7.13 25.69
C ASN A 95 6.35 -5.98 26.70
N CYS A 96 5.86 -4.79 26.30
CA CYS A 96 5.68 -3.61 27.18
C CYS A 96 4.79 -3.91 28.40
N LEU A 97 4.01 -4.99 28.35
CA LEU A 97 3.17 -5.51 29.42
C LEU A 97 3.85 -6.68 30.14
N SER A 98 4.94 -6.39 30.86
CA SER A 98 5.74 -7.38 31.60
C SER A 98 5.04 -7.99 32.83
N ASN A 99 3.77 -7.68 33.07
CA ASN A 99 3.10 -8.10 34.31
C ASN A 99 1.59 -8.34 34.19
N ILE A 100 1.14 -9.06 33.16
CA ILE A 100 -0.24 -9.54 33.11
C ILE A 100 -0.33 -10.98 33.64
N LYS A 101 -0.02 -11.14 34.94
CA LYS A 101 -0.70 -12.17 35.75
C LYS A 101 -2.24 -12.02 35.63
N ASP A 102 -2.70 -10.83 35.28
CA ASP A 102 -4.09 -10.54 34.96
C ASP A 102 -4.60 -11.09 33.63
N VAL A 103 -3.84 -11.25 32.53
CA VAL A 103 -4.46 -11.73 31.25
C VAL A 103 -4.84 -13.19 31.35
N ASN A 104 -3.98 -14.02 31.95
CA ASN A 104 -4.35 -15.40 32.23
C ASN A 104 -5.47 -15.51 33.28
N THR A 105 -5.66 -14.53 34.17
CA THR A 105 -6.76 -14.54 35.15
C THR A 105 -8.07 -14.01 34.54
N ILE A 106 -7.99 -12.98 33.69
CA ILE A 106 -9.08 -12.39 32.91
C ILE A 106 -9.58 -13.41 31.88
N CYS A 107 -8.69 -14.11 31.16
CA CYS A 107 -9.07 -15.08 30.14
C CYS A 107 -9.49 -16.43 30.72
N LYS A 108 -9.03 -16.84 31.91
CA LYS A 108 -9.51 -18.10 32.55
C LYS A 108 -10.90 -17.98 33.15
N ASN A 109 -11.32 -16.77 33.53
CA ASN A 109 -12.66 -16.49 34.06
C ASN A 109 -13.62 -15.90 33.00
N ALA A 110 -13.15 -15.71 31.77
CA ALA A 110 -13.99 -15.27 30.66
C ALA A 110 -14.78 -16.48 30.14
N GLU A 111 -15.94 -16.73 30.73
CA GLU A 111 -16.94 -17.58 30.09
C GLU A 111 -17.40 -16.89 28.80
N TYR A 112 -17.29 -17.60 27.68
CA TYR A 112 -17.83 -17.14 26.42
C TYR A 112 -19.37 -17.12 26.53
N GLN A 113 -19.93 -15.94 26.73
CA GLN A 113 -21.36 -15.71 26.62
C GLN A 113 -21.68 -15.27 25.19
N ARG A 114 -22.57 -16.03 24.52
CA ARG A 114 -22.96 -15.80 23.13
C ARG A 114 -23.71 -14.46 22.95
N ASP A 115 -24.30 -13.96 24.04
CA ASP A 115 -25.21 -12.81 24.04
C ASP A 115 -24.64 -11.59 24.80
N VAL A 116 -23.31 -11.44 24.86
CA VAL A 116 -22.71 -10.22 25.41
C VAL A 116 -22.95 -9.07 24.44
N GLU A 117 -23.94 -8.24 24.74
CA GLU A 117 -24.15 -6.96 24.09
C GLU A 117 -23.24 -5.92 24.73
N VAL A 118 -22.20 -5.51 24.00
CA VAL A 118 -21.35 -4.38 24.40
C VAL A 118 -21.98 -3.09 23.91
N SER A 119 -22.34 -2.20 24.83
CA SER A 119 -22.96 -0.92 24.48
C SER A 119 -21.94 0.04 23.86
N HIS A 120 -22.39 0.87 22.92
CA HIS A 120 -21.58 1.93 22.33
C HIS A 120 -20.99 2.88 23.39
N SER A 121 -21.73 3.15 24.48
CA SER A 121 -21.26 3.99 25.58
C SER A 121 -20.10 3.37 26.35
N GLU A 122 -20.08 2.04 26.49
CA GLU A 122 -19.01 1.31 27.18
C GLU A 122 -17.72 1.34 26.37
N ILE A 123 -17.82 1.22 25.04
CA ILE A 123 -16.68 1.33 24.12
C ILE A 123 -16.08 2.74 24.21
N ILE A 124 -16.91 3.79 24.12
CA ILE A 124 -16.43 5.18 24.23
C ILE A 124 -15.78 5.43 25.58
N HIS A 125 -16.38 4.93 26.66
CA HIS A 125 -15.81 5.05 28.00
C HIS A 125 -14.46 4.33 28.06
N ALA A 126 -14.37 3.07 27.63
CA ALA A 126 -13.12 2.32 27.60
C ALA A 126 -12.02 3.08 26.83
N ILE A 127 -12.34 3.57 25.62
CA ILE A 127 -11.41 4.36 24.80
C ILE A 127 -10.95 5.62 25.52
N LYS A 128 -11.87 6.35 26.16
CA LYS A 128 -11.54 7.59 26.88
C LYS A 128 -10.61 7.38 28.06
N TYR A 129 -10.66 6.21 28.69
CA TYR A 129 -9.84 5.85 29.85
C TYR A 129 -8.63 4.96 29.52
N LEU A 130 -8.42 4.61 28.24
CA LEU A 130 -7.13 4.13 27.78
C LEU A 130 -6.13 5.26 27.99
N LYS A 131 -5.37 5.20 29.09
CA LYS A 131 -4.15 6.02 29.24
C LYS A 131 -3.24 5.72 28.06
N ASP A 132 -2.56 6.74 27.55
CA ASP A 132 -1.53 6.74 26.50
C ASP A 132 -0.56 5.55 26.62
N LYS A 133 -1.05 4.39 26.24
CA LYS A 133 -0.32 3.16 25.97
C LYS A 133 -0.61 2.82 24.51
N SER A 134 -0.39 3.81 23.65
CA SER A 134 0.19 3.51 22.35
C SER A 134 1.53 2.83 22.63
N CYS A 135 1.52 1.50 22.77
CA CYS A 135 2.72 0.74 22.47
C CYS A 135 2.84 0.82 20.92
N GLY A 136 3.39 1.94 20.43
CA GLY A 136 3.88 2.11 19.04
C GLY A 136 2.92 2.75 18.07
#